data_AF-A0A0E0LLL9-F1
#
_entry.id   AF-A0A0E0LLL9-F1
#
_cell.length_a   1.000
_cell.length_b   1.000
_cell.length_c   1.000
_cell.angle_alpha   90.00
_cell.angle_beta   90.00
_cell.angle_gamma   90.00
#
_symmetry.space_group_name_H-M   'P 1'
#
loop_
_entity.id
_entity.type
_entity.pdbx_description
1 polymer ?
#
loop_
_entity_poly.entity_id
_entity_poly.type
_entity_poly.pdbx_seq_one_letter_code
_entity_poly.pdbx_strand_id
1 'polypeptide(L)'
;MTPGDTGHPDQVREAGAATKLLKNFIFGCTDKIYRNNLLTGAVGLGRTNLSLVGQLGLDRFSYCLSSNPKVASPILLGSTAN
;
A
#
# COMPACT_ATOMS: atom_id res chain seq x y z
N MET A 1 -4.13 11.02 -10.85
CA MET A 1 -5.44 11.37 -10.26
C MET A 1 -5.97 12.55 -11.03
N THR A 2 -6.72 12.25 -12.08
CA THR A 2 -7.50 13.25 -12.80
C THR A 2 -8.78 13.55 -12.02
N PRO A 3 -9.39 14.73 -12.16
CA PRO A 3 -10.70 15.00 -11.58
C PRO A 3 -11.73 14.06 -12.22
N GLY A 4 -12.25 13.08 -11.46
CA GLY A 4 -13.25 12.11 -11.93
C GLY A 4 -13.03 10.67 -11.47
N ASP A 5 -11.81 10.32 -11.04
CA ASP A 5 -11.52 8.97 -10.52
C ASP A 5 -12.02 8.83 -9.08
N THR A 6 -13.27 8.43 -8.92
CA THR A 6 -13.82 8.01 -7.63
C THR A 6 -13.21 6.63 -7.33
N GLY A 7 -12.31 6.56 -6.34
CA GLY A 7 -11.65 5.30 -6.01
C GLY A 7 -12.66 4.18 -5.75
N HIS A 8 -12.45 3.02 -6.37
CA HIS A 8 -13.36 1.89 -6.22
C HIS A 8 -13.04 1.17 -4.90
N PRO A 9 -14.02 0.93 -4.02
CA PRO A 9 -13.81 0.12 -2.83
C PRO A 9 -13.62 -1.34 -3.23
N ASP A 10 -12.51 -1.94 -2.82
CA ASP A 10 -12.29 -3.39 -2.97
C ASP A 10 -11.63 -3.97 -1.71
N GLN A 11 -11.33 -5.26 -1.74
CA GLN A 11 -10.73 -6.00 -0.66
C GLN A 11 -9.22 -6.12 -0.82
N VAL A 12 -8.49 -5.75 0.23
CA VAL A 12 -7.03 -5.91 0.31
C VAL A 12 -6.70 -6.90 1.43
N ARG A 13 -5.69 -7.73 1.21
CA ARG A 13 -5.26 -8.76 2.17
C ARG A 13 -3.82 -8.54 2.58
N GLU A 14 -3.63 -8.24 3.86
CA GLU A 14 -2.31 -8.09 4.47
C GLU A 14 -1.80 -9.45 4.96
N ALA A 15 -0.56 -9.80 4.63
CA ALA A 15 0.09 -11.01 5.11
C ALA A 15 0.77 -10.76 6.47
N GLY A 16 0.56 -11.66 7.42
CA GLY A 16 1.14 -11.58 8.76
C GLY A 16 0.85 -12.84 9.58
N ALA A 17 1.18 -12.84 10.88
CA ALA A 17 0.85 -13.94 11.79
C ALA A 17 -0.66 -14.24 11.82
N ALA A 18 -1.49 -13.24 11.54
CA ALA A 18 -2.88 -13.39 11.15
C ALA A 18 -3.12 -12.57 9.87
N THR A 19 -3.70 -13.20 8.87
CA THR A 19 -4.09 -12.55 7.62
C THR A 19 -5.26 -11.61 7.88
N LYS A 20 -5.09 -10.31 7.65
CA LYS A 20 -6.16 -9.31 7.82
C LYS A 20 -6.78 -8.98 6.47
N LEU A 21 -8.10 -9.16 6.36
CA LEU A 21 -8.88 -8.76 5.18
C LEU A 21 -9.50 -7.38 5.44
N LEU A 22 -9.11 -6.41 4.63
CA LEU A 22 -9.63 -5.06 4.67
C LEU A 22 -10.79 -4.96 3.70
N LYS A 23 -11.96 -4.61 4.21
CA LYS A 23 -13.13 -4.32 3.37
C LYS A 23 -13.21 -2.83 3.13
N ASN A 24 -13.68 -2.44 1.94
CA ASN A 24 -13.86 -1.05 1.54
C ASN A 24 -12.56 -0.24 1.50
N PHE A 25 -11.45 -0.86 1.10
CA PHE A 25 -10.20 -0.16 0.89
C PHE A 25 -10.29 0.66 -0.41
N ILE A 26 -9.96 1.95 -0.33
CA ILE A 26 -10.07 2.90 -1.44
C ILE A 26 -8.72 3.01 -2.14
N PHE A 27 -8.70 2.77 -3.45
CA PHE A 27 -7.53 3.00 -4.30
C PHE A 27 -7.94 3.71 -5.59
N GLY A 28 -6.98 4.40 -6.20
CA GLY A 28 -7.19 5.05 -7.50
C GLY A 28 -6.99 4.06 -8.64
N CYS A 29 -7.83 4.16 -9.66
CA CYS A 29 -7.63 3.48 -10.94
C CYS A 29 -6.81 4.37 -11.87
N THR A 30 -5.98 3.78 -12.74
CA THR A 30 -5.25 4.50 -13.77
C THR A 30 -5.00 3.59 -14.96
N ASP A 31 -5.16 4.13 -16.17
CA ASP A 31 -4.80 3.49 -17.45
C ASP A 31 -3.33 3.76 -17.83
N LYS A 32 -2.69 4.71 -17.15
CA LYS A 32 -1.30 5.09 -17.36
C LYS A 32 -0.45 4.77 -16.13
N ILE A 33 0.66 4.09 -16.37
CA ILE A 33 1.69 3.86 -15.36
C ILE A 33 2.79 4.90 -15.57
N TYR A 34 3.07 5.72 -14.56
CA TYR A 34 4.06 6.80 -14.62
C TYR A 34 5.51 6.31 -14.85
N ARG A 35 5.78 5.01 -14.64
CA ARG A 35 7.07 4.38 -14.91
C ARG A 35 6.91 2.99 -15.53
N ASN A 36 7.66 2.76 -16.61
CA ASN A 36 7.63 1.52 -17.39
C ASN A 36 8.10 0.27 -16.62
N ASN A 37 8.65 0.43 -15.41
CA ASN A 37 9.15 -0.67 -14.56
C ASN A 37 8.20 -1.02 -13.39
N LEU A 38 7.00 -0.45 -13.33
CA LEU A 38 5.99 -0.85 -12.35
C LEU A 38 5.11 -1.94 -12.98
N LEU A 39 4.95 -3.07 -12.28
CA LEU A 39 4.25 -4.24 -12.81
C LEU A 39 2.77 -3.96 -13.09
N THR A 40 2.06 -3.30 -12.19
CA THR A 40 0.61 -3.05 -12.29
C THR A 40 0.12 -1.78 -11.57
N GLY A 41 0.94 -1.16 -10.71
CA GLY A 41 0.54 0.00 -9.92
C GLY A 41 1.60 0.41 -8.90
N ALA A 42 1.22 1.29 -7.97
CA ALA A 42 2.05 1.74 -6.87
C ALA A 42 1.24 1.87 -5.58
N VAL A 43 1.87 1.60 -4.45
CA VAL A 43 1.27 1.75 -3.11
C VAL A 43 1.85 2.99 -2.44
N GLY A 44 0.97 3.86 -1.94
CA GLY A 44 1.36 5.06 -1.23
C GLY A 44 1.44 4.83 0.29
N LEU A 45 2.61 5.10 0.88
CA LEU A 45 2.87 5.04 2.33
C LEU A 45 2.89 6.43 2.99
N GLY A 46 2.30 7.44 2.34
CA GLY A 46 2.29 8.82 2.83
C GLY A 46 1.45 9.03 4.10
N ARG A 47 1.39 10.26 4.60
CA ARG A 47 0.68 10.64 5.83
C ARG A 47 -0.76 11.11 5.60
N THR A 48 -1.42 10.65 4.54
CA THR A 48 -2.79 11.04 4.20
C THR A 48 -3.78 9.96 4.62
N ASN A 49 -5.03 10.34 4.87
CA ASN A 49 -6.08 9.38 5.25
C ASN A 49 -6.37 8.32 4.17
N LEU A 50 -5.99 8.58 2.91
CA LEU A 50 -6.13 7.65 1.79
C LEU A 50 -4.85 6.82 1.54
N SER A 51 -3.77 7.03 2.30
CA SER A 51 -2.59 6.15 2.20
C SER A 51 -2.90 4.77 2.79
N LEU A 52 -2.06 3.77 2.48
CA LEU A 52 -2.22 2.42 3.05
C LEU A 52 -2.23 2.47 4.59
N VAL A 53 -1.28 3.20 5.17
CA VAL A 53 -1.12 3.35 6.62
C VAL A 53 -2.31 4.10 7.24
N GLY A 54 -2.78 5.17 6.57
CA GLY A 54 -3.93 5.96 7.02
C GLY A 54 -5.24 5.18 6.99
N GLN A 55 -5.54 4.47 5.90
CA GLN A 55 -6.75 3.65 5.77
C GLN A 55 -6.76 2.44 6.72
N LEU A 56 -5.58 1.96 7.12
CA LEU A 56 -5.43 0.91 8.13
C LEU A 56 -5.63 1.42 9.57
N GLY A 57 -5.72 2.74 9.77
CA GLY A 57 -5.78 3.36 11.10
C GLY A 57 -4.47 3.22 11.87
N LEU A 58 -3.34 3.15 11.16
CA LEU A 58 -2.01 3.01 11.75
C LEU A 58 -1.31 4.37 11.81
N ASP A 59 -0.42 4.50 12.78
CA ASP A 59 0.37 5.69 13.06
C ASP A 59 1.79 5.64 12.47
N ARG A 60 2.29 4.42 12.21
CA ARG A 60 3.67 4.21 11.74
C ARG A 60 3.83 2.99 10.83
N PHE A 61 4.92 3.03 10.07
CA PHE A 61 5.46 1.92 9.29
C PHE A 61 6.99 2.02 9.30
N SER A 62 7.69 0.91 9.11
CA SER A 62 9.13 0.90 8.88
C SER A 62 9.53 -0.11 7.81
N TYR A 63 10.67 0.13 7.16
CA TYR A 63 11.15 -0.70 6.07
C TYR A 63 12.67 -0.86 6.15
N CYS A 64 13.15 -2.03 5.76
CA CYS A 64 14.57 -2.29 5.54
C CYS A 64 14.72 -2.88 4.14
N LEU A 65 14.85 -2.00 3.14
CA LEU A 65 14.91 -2.39 1.74
C LEU A 65 16.30 -2.93 1.40
N SER A 66 16.34 -4.16 0.91
CA SER A 66 17.55 -4.76 0.36
C SER A 66 17.88 -4.10 -0.98
N SER A 67 19.16 -3.84 -1.22
CA SER A 67 19.66 -3.46 -2.55
C SER A 67 19.69 -4.64 -3.52
N ASN A 68 19.56 -5.88 -3.03
CA ASN A 68 19.47 -7.07 -3.85
C ASN A 68 18.01 -7.33 -4.27
N PRO A 69 17.66 -7.17 -5.57
CA PRO A 69 16.28 -7.30 -6.05
C PRO A 69 15.73 -8.74 -5.99
N LYS A 70 16.57 -9.74 -5.66
CA LYS A 70 16.16 -11.14 -5.52
C LYS A 70 15.73 -11.50 -4.10
N VAL A 71 15.87 -10.58 -3.15
CA VAL A 71 15.54 -10.79 -1.74
C VAL A 71 14.29 -9.99 -1.39
N ALA A 72 13.32 -10.64 -0.78
CA ALA A 72 12.14 -9.96 -0.27
C ALA A 72 12.49 -9.18 1.00
N SER A 73 12.14 -7.90 1.02
CA SER A 73 12.22 -7.04 2.20
C SER A 73 10.81 -6.70 2.68
N PRO A 74 10.44 -7.02 3.94
CA PRO A 74 9.13 -6.70 4.44
C PRO A 74 8.97 -5.19 4.70
N ILE A 75 7.75 -4.72 4.54
CA ILE A 75 7.30 -3.45 5.11
C ILE A 75 6.53 -3.80 6.37
N LEU A 76 6.97 -3.27 7.50
CA LEU A 76 6.36 -3.52 8.80
C LEU A 76 5.37 -2.39 9.10
N LEU A 77 4.19 -2.75 9.59
CA LEU A 77 3.08 -1.83 9.81
C LEU A 77 2.68 -1.82 11.29
N GLY A 78 2.36 -0.65 11.83
CA GLY A 78 1.81 -0.51 13.18
C GLY A 78 2.76 -0.96 14.28
N SER A 79 2.29 -1.83 15.18
CA SER A 79 3.06 -2.26 16.36
C SER A 79 4.40 -2.91 16.03
N THR A 80 4.50 -3.56 14.88
CA THR A 80 5.72 -4.25 14.41
C THR A 80 6.73 -3.30 13.77
N ALA A 81 6.33 -2.05 13.47
CA ALA A 81 7.25 -1.05 12.96
C ALA A 81 8.09 -0.50 14.11
N ASN A 82 9.41 -0.65 13.96
CA ASN A 82 10.46 -0.21 14.88
C ASN A 82 11.26 0.94 14.28
#